data_AF-A0A8X6Z0B3-F1
#
_entry.id   AF-A0A8X6Z0B3-F1
#
_cell.length_a   1.000
_cell.length_b   1.000
_cell.length_c   1.000
_cell.angle_alpha   90.00
_cell.angle_beta   90.00
_cell.angle_gamma   90.00
#
_symmetry.space_group_name_H-M   'P 1'
#
loop_
_entity.id
_entity.type
_entity.pdbx_description
1 polymer ?
#
loop_
_entity_poly.entity_id
_entity_poly.type
_entity_poly.pdbx_seq_one_letter_code
_entity_poly.pdbx_strand_id
1 'polypeptide(L)'
;MLKKIVKLGNSNALILDKAILELLNMSEGSLVKLTTDGKSLIITPKQPEAPAQEKLTQSYEEYAFAKGASLGRLGAKQDYDSVVKIREAFKALNEKYEGITDKVLYITTNSDEYKKELEVLTKEDEQSGDHARFEAKGLELLCKFVPEYRAYYEELRKLLPQYS
;
A
#
# COMPACT_ATOMS: atom_id res chain seq x y z
N MET A 1 5.92 28.25 -20.20
CA MET A 1 4.70 27.50 -20.58
C MET A 1 3.62 27.75 -19.54
N LEU A 2 2.35 27.80 -19.94
CA LEU A 2 1.23 27.86 -18.99
C LEU A 2 0.63 26.46 -18.85
N LYS A 3 0.57 25.95 -17.62
CA LYS A 3 -0.05 24.67 -17.29
C LYS A 3 -1.16 24.92 -16.27
N LYS A 4 -2.25 24.17 -16.41
CA LYS A 4 -3.33 24.16 -15.41
C LYS A 4 -3.05 23.07 -14.39
N ILE A 5 -3.38 23.36 -13.14
CA ILE A 5 -3.50 22.35 -12.10
C ILE A 5 -4.77 21.54 -12.39
N VAL A 6 -4.65 20.22 -12.34
CA VAL A 6 -5.77 19.30 -12.59
C VAL A 6 -6.11 18.54 -11.32
N LYS A 7 -7.37 18.11 -11.18
CA LYS A 7 -7.80 17.24 -10.08
C LYS A 7 -7.34 15.81 -10.37
N LEU A 8 -6.67 15.18 -9.41
CA LEU A 8 -6.31 13.77 -9.44
C LEU A 8 -6.76 13.13 -8.13
N GLY A 9 -7.85 12.36 -8.18
CA GLY A 9 -8.49 11.82 -6.99
C GLY A 9 -8.92 12.94 -6.01
N ASN A 10 -8.49 12.85 -4.75
CA ASN A 10 -8.75 13.88 -3.73
C ASN A 10 -7.75 15.04 -3.75
N SER A 11 -6.69 14.95 -4.56
CA SER A 11 -5.60 15.92 -4.61
C SER A 11 -5.57 16.70 -5.92
N ASN A 12 -4.69 17.69 -5.98
CA ASN A 12 -4.41 18.46 -7.18
C ASN A 12 -3.02 18.08 -7.70
N ALA A 13 -2.86 18.02 -9.02
CA ALA A 13 -1.63 17.63 -9.68
C ALA A 13 -1.20 18.66 -10.73
N LEU A 14 0.11 18.82 -10.90
CA LEU A 14 0.72 19.55 -12.01
C LEU A 14 1.38 18.54 -12.94
N ILE A 15 0.89 18.43 -14.18
CA ILE A 15 1.43 17.48 -15.16
C ILE A 15 2.63 18.12 -15.86
N LEU A 16 3.79 17.46 -15.78
CA LEU A 16 5.01 17.85 -16.46
C LEU A 16 5.14 17.10 -17.78
N ASP A 17 5.59 17.78 -18.83
CA ASP A 17 5.82 17.14 -20.13
C ASP A 17 7.11 16.33 -20.10
N LYS A 18 7.13 15.20 -20.81
CA LYS A 18 8.29 14.29 -20.86
C LYS A 18 9.60 15.01 -21.21
N ALA A 19 9.55 15.95 -22.14
CA ALA A 19 10.71 16.74 -22.55
C ALA A 19 11.34 17.53 -21.38
N ILE A 20 10.55 17.99 -20.41
CA ILE A 20 11.06 18.70 -19.22
C ILE A 20 11.75 17.71 -18.28
N LEU A 21 11.18 16.51 -18.11
CA LEU A 21 11.81 15.45 -17.32
C LEU A 21 13.15 15.04 -17.92
N GLU A 22 13.22 14.86 -19.24
CA GLU A 22 14.45 14.54 -19.97
C GLU A 22 15.50 15.65 -19.81
N LEU A 23 15.11 16.93 -19.92
CA LEU A 23 16.03 18.07 -19.69
C LEU A 23 16.57 18.12 -18.26
N LEU A 24 15.80 17.64 -17.29
CA LEU A 24 16.19 17.58 -15.88
C LEU A 24 16.86 16.25 -15.49
N ASN A 25 17.09 15.34 -16.45
CA ASN A 25 17.57 13.98 -16.22
C ASN A 25 16.74 13.22 -15.17
N MET A 26 15.43 13.37 -15.24
CA MET A 26 14.47 12.72 -14.37
C MET A 26 13.66 11.65 -15.11
N SER A 27 13.29 10.60 -14.39
CA SER A 27 12.27 9.63 -14.79
C SER A 27 11.02 9.75 -13.93
N GLU A 28 9.94 9.08 -14.33
CA GLU A 28 8.82 8.81 -13.42
C GLU A 28 9.33 8.17 -12.11
N GLY A 29 8.78 8.59 -10.98
CA GLY A 29 9.24 8.18 -9.65
C GLY A 29 10.47 8.90 -9.10
N SER A 30 11.11 9.81 -9.86
CA SER A 30 12.26 10.58 -9.36
C SER A 30 11.88 11.48 -8.18
N LEU A 31 12.76 11.54 -7.17
CA LEU A 31 12.57 12.43 -6.02
C LEU A 31 12.82 13.89 -6.39
N VAL A 32 11.94 14.76 -5.89
CA VAL A 32 12.07 16.21 -6.02
C VAL A 32 11.95 16.89 -4.67
N LYS A 33 12.72 17.95 -4.49
CA LYS A 33 12.53 18.91 -3.43
C LYS A 33 11.57 20.00 -3.90
N LEU A 34 10.53 20.24 -3.11
CA LEU A 34 9.60 21.35 -3.31
C LEU A 34 9.96 22.48 -2.35
N THR A 35 10.14 23.68 -2.88
CA THR A 35 10.29 24.91 -2.09
C THR A 35 9.38 25.98 -2.64
N THR A 36 8.86 26.84 -1.77
CA THR A 36 8.02 27.98 -2.16
C THR A 36 8.57 29.25 -1.55
N ASP A 37 8.53 30.34 -2.31
CA ASP A 37 8.79 31.70 -1.84
C ASP A 37 7.50 32.48 -1.57
N GLY A 38 6.35 31.79 -1.59
CA GLY A 38 5.01 32.36 -1.45
C GLY A 38 4.37 32.86 -2.76
N LYS A 39 5.12 32.91 -3.86
CA LYS A 39 4.63 33.29 -5.20
C LYS A 39 4.89 32.21 -6.25
N SER A 40 5.97 31.47 -6.09
CA SER A 40 6.49 30.49 -7.02
C SER A 40 6.67 29.15 -6.31
N LEU A 41 6.31 28.07 -7.00
CA LEU A 41 6.70 26.72 -6.60
C LEU A 41 7.97 26.35 -7.38
N ILE A 42 9.05 26.09 -6.65
CA ILE A 42 10.34 25.68 -7.19
C ILE A 42 10.47 24.17 -6.97
N ILE A 43 10.69 23.44 -8.06
CA ILE A 43 10.84 21.98 -8.07
C ILE A 43 12.27 21.68 -8.46
N THR A 44 13.02 21.05 -7.55
CA THR A 44 14.44 20.71 -7.77
C THR A 44 14.62 19.20 -7.75
N PRO A 45 15.20 18.57 -8.79
CA PRO A 45 15.53 17.14 -8.76
C PRO A 45 16.48 16.85 -7.59
N LYS A 46 16.23 15.78 -6.82
CA LYS A 46 17.13 15.35 -5.76
C LYS A 46 17.99 14.19 -6.27
N GLN A 47 19.31 14.39 -6.32
CA GLN A 47 20.26 13.32 -6.61
C GLN A 47 20.26 12.30 -5.45
N PRO A 48 20.33 10.99 -5.74
CA PRO A 48 20.22 9.93 -4.73
C PRO A 48 21.34 9.90 -3.67
N GLU A 49 22.40 10.71 -3.82
CA GLU A 49 23.64 10.58 -3.03
C GLU A 49 23.71 11.42 -1.74
N ALA A 50 22.68 12.21 -1.40
CA ALA A 50 22.70 13.03 -0.19
C ALA A 50 21.63 12.60 0.83
N PRO A 51 22.01 11.99 1.97
CA PRO A 51 21.09 11.76 3.09
C PRO A 51 20.84 13.09 3.80
N ALA A 52 20.03 13.95 3.20
CA ALA A 52 19.55 15.14 3.88
C ALA A 52 18.42 14.75 4.83
N GLN A 53 18.57 15.12 6.11
CA GLN A 53 17.63 15.01 7.24
C GLN A 53 16.30 15.77 7.04
N GLU A 54 15.81 15.87 5.80
CA GLU A 54 14.58 16.57 5.46
C GLU A 54 13.38 15.63 5.63
N LYS A 55 12.32 16.11 6.29
CA LYS A 55 11.04 15.38 6.42
C LYS A 55 10.45 15.16 5.02
N LEU A 56 10.64 13.96 4.48
CA LEU A 56 10.01 13.52 3.25
C LEU A 56 8.49 13.45 3.48
N THR A 57 7.73 14.24 2.72
CA THR A 57 6.28 14.11 2.67
C THR A 57 5.92 12.99 1.69
N GLN A 58 5.30 11.95 2.22
CA GLN A 58 4.88 10.74 1.52
C GLN A 58 4.12 11.03 0.21
N SER A 59 4.46 10.35 -0.87
CA SER A 59 3.76 10.44 -2.17
C SER A 59 2.33 9.92 -2.07
N TYR A 60 1.48 10.22 -3.06
CA TYR A 60 0.07 9.78 -3.04
C TYR A 60 -0.07 8.25 -3.11
N GLU A 61 0.79 7.56 -3.87
CA GLU A 61 0.79 6.10 -3.93
C GLU A 61 1.24 5.49 -2.60
N GLU A 62 2.25 6.07 -1.96
CA GLU A 62 2.68 5.66 -0.62
C GLU A 62 1.60 5.99 0.42
N TYR A 63 0.92 7.12 0.31
CA TYR A 63 -0.22 7.50 1.16
C TYR A 63 -1.41 6.56 0.96
N ALA A 64 -1.70 6.14 -0.28
CA ALA A 64 -2.77 5.21 -0.60
C ALA A 64 -2.42 3.78 -0.19
N PHE A 65 -1.17 3.35 -0.38
CA PHE A 65 -0.63 2.07 0.09
C PHE A 65 -0.65 1.99 1.62
N ALA A 66 -0.22 3.07 2.28
CA ALA A 66 -0.39 3.23 3.71
C ALA A 66 -1.89 3.14 4.05
N LYS A 67 -2.74 4.04 3.56
CA LYS A 67 -4.13 4.14 4.02
C LYS A 67 -5.04 2.96 3.65
N GLY A 68 -4.73 2.22 2.57
CA GLY A 68 -5.57 1.15 2.01
C GLY A 68 -5.31 -0.24 2.60
N ALA A 69 -4.12 -0.50 3.10
CA ALA A 69 -3.83 -1.69 3.90
C ALA A 69 -3.94 -1.32 5.39
N SER A 70 -4.19 -2.30 6.26
CA SER A 70 -4.03 -2.14 7.73
C SER A 70 -2.66 -1.55 8.13
N LEU A 71 -1.71 -1.49 7.19
CA LEU A 71 -0.38 -0.89 7.18
C LEU A 71 -0.30 0.64 7.33
N GLY A 72 -1.38 1.38 7.14
CA GLY A 72 -1.31 2.85 7.13
C GLY A 72 -0.98 3.46 8.47
N ARG A 73 -1.28 2.73 9.54
CA ARG A 73 -0.86 3.07 10.89
C ARG A 73 0.63 2.80 11.12
N LEU A 74 1.29 2.03 10.27
CA LEU A 74 2.72 1.68 10.32
C LEU A 74 3.58 2.69 9.57
N GLY A 75 3.13 3.11 8.37
CA GLY A 75 3.87 4.06 7.53
C GLY A 75 3.99 5.47 8.12
N ALA A 76 3.12 5.83 9.07
CA ALA A 76 3.14 7.15 9.71
C ALA A 76 4.36 7.39 10.64
N LYS A 77 5.17 6.35 10.94
CA LYS A 77 6.34 6.44 11.83
C LYS A 77 7.62 5.75 11.30
N GLN A 78 7.60 5.14 10.12
CA GLN A 78 8.75 4.42 9.59
C GLN A 78 9.64 5.32 8.74
N ASP A 79 10.95 5.09 8.77
CA ASP A 79 11.91 5.73 7.89
C ASP A 79 11.72 5.25 6.43
N TYR A 80 12.22 6.03 5.48
CA TYR A 80 11.99 5.82 4.05
C TYR A 80 12.48 4.46 3.56
N ASP A 81 13.65 4.01 4.02
CA ASP A 81 14.21 2.72 3.60
C ASP A 81 13.32 1.56 4.03
N SER A 82 12.67 1.68 5.20
CA SER A 82 11.70 0.70 5.67
C SER A 82 10.47 0.62 4.76
N VAL A 83 9.95 1.76 4.29
CA VAL A 83 8.80 1.80 3.36
C VAL A 83 9.15 1.19 2.00
N VAL A 84 10.34 1.52 1.46
CA VAL A 84 10.82 0.96 0.19
C VAL A 84 11.01 -0.55 0.28
N LYS A 85 11.64 -1.05 1.35
CA LYS A 85 11.82 -2.50 1.59
C LYS A 85 10.48 -3.23 1.70
N ILE A 86 9.51 -2.65 2.41
CA ILE A 86 8.17 -3.22 2.52
C ILE A 86 7.51 -3.26 1.14
N ARG A 87 7.58 -2.19 0.35
CA ARG A 87 7.04 -2.15 -1.01
C ARG A 87 7.66 -3.22 -1.91
N GLU A 88 8.99 -3.34 -1.91
CA GLU A 88 9.70 -4.34 -2.71
C GLU A 88 9.32 -5.76 -2.28
N ALA A 89 9.23 -6.00 -0.98
CA ALA A 89 8.78 -7.29 -0.44
C ALA A 89 7.33 -7.61 -0.81
N PHE A 90 6.43 -6.64 -0.74
CA PHE A 90 5.04 -6.79 -1.20
C PHE A 90 4.96 -7.05 -2.70
N LYS A 91 5.78 -6.36 -3.49
CA LYS A 91 5.86 -6.59 -4.93
C LYS A 91 6.31 -8.02 -5.23
N ALA A 92 7.39 -8.47 -4.60
CA ALA A 92 7.89 -9.83 -4.74
C ALA A 92 6.86 -10.88 -4.26
N LEU A 93 6.13 -10.58 -3.18
CA LEU A 93 5.06 -11.45 -2.68
C LEU A 93 3.91 -11.55 -3.69
N ASN A 94 3.46 -10.43 -4.25
CA ASN A 94 2.40 -10.41 -5.27
C ASN A 94 2.84 -11.08 -6.57
N GLU A 95 4.09 -10.92 -7.00
CA GLU A 95 4.66 -11.63 -8.16
C GLU A 95 4.73 -13.14 -7.92
N LYS A 96 5.08 -13.58 -6.71
CA LYS A 96 5.14 -15.00 -6.33
C LYS A 96 3.76 -15.64 -6.23
N TYR A 97 2.77 -14.89 -5.75
CA TYR A 97 1.40 -15.34 -5.56
C TYR A 97 0.44 -14.61 -6.52
N GLU A 98 0.78 -14.64 -7.82
CA GLU A 98 0.03 -13.94 -8.85
C GLU A 98 -1.46 -14.36 -8.85
N GLY A 99 -2.34 -13.36 -8.86
CA GLY A 99 -3.80 -13.56 -8.88
C GLY A 99 -4.40 -14.07 -7.57
N ILE A 100 -3.60 -14.27 -6.50
CA ILE A 100 -4.16 -14.72 -5.22
C ILE A 100 -5.10 -13.68 -4.62
N THR A 101 -4.74 -12.40 -4.73
CA THR A 101 -5.57 -11.28 -4.28
C THR A 101 -6.88 -11.23 -5.06
N ASP A 102 -6.85 -11.51 -6.36
CA ASP A 102 -8.05 -11.54 -7.19
C ASP A 102 -8.96 -12.72 -6.83
N LYS A 103 -8.39 -13.90 -6.57
CA LYS A 103 -9.15 -15.07 -6.09
C LYS A 103 -9.81 -14.79 -4.74
N VAL A 104 -9.06 -14.24 -3.79
CA VAL A 104 -9.58 -13.85 -2.47
C VAL A 104 -10.70 -12.83 -2.62
N LEU A 105 -10.48 -11.78 -3.42
CA LEU A 105 -11.49 -10.76 -3.70
C LEU A 105 -12.74 -11.38 -4.34
N TYR A 106 -12.56 -12.28 -5.31
CA TYR A 106 -13.65 -12.96 -5.98
C TYR A 106 -14.47 -13.80 -5.01
N ILE A 107 -13.83 -14.63 -4.18
CA ILE A 107 -14.52 -15.48 -3.19
C ILE A 107 -15.27 -14.62 -2.17
N THR A 108 -14.59 -13.64 -1.56
CA THR A 108 -15.19 -12.77 -0.54
C THR A 108 -16.36 -11.94 -1.08
N THR A 109 -16.35 -11.62 -2.37
CA THR A 109 -17.40 -10.81 -3.02
C THR A 109 -18.52 -11.65 -3.62
N ASN A 110 -18.23 -12.83 -4.18
CA ASN A 110 -19.16 -13.56 -5.04
C ASN A 110 -19.56 -14.95 -4.51
N SER A 111 -18.88 -15.51 -3.50
CA SER A 111 -19.25 -16.81 -2.95
C SER A 111 -20.30 -16.66 -1.84
N ASP A 112 -21.53 -17.06 -2.13
CA ASP A 112 -22.62 -17.10 -1.14
C ASP A 112 -22.34 -18.12 -0.02
N GLU A 113 -21.65 -19.23 -0.34
CA GLU A 113 -21.23 -20.22 0.65
C GLU A 113 -20.25 -19.60 1.65
N TYR A 114 -19.22 -18.92 1.14
CA TYR A 114 -18.24 -18.22 1.97
C TYR A 114 -18.91 -17.17 2.86
N LYS A 115 -19.80 -16.33 2.32
CA LYS A 115 -20.50 -15.30 3.09
C LYS A 115 -21.35 -15.89 4.21
N LYS A 116 -22.06 -16.99 3.95
CA LYS A 116 -22.88 -17.68 4.98
C LYS A 116 -22.01 -18.24 6.10
N GLU A 117 -20.90 -18.91 5.77
CA GLU A 117 -19.99 -19.43 6.79
C GLU A 117 -19.32 -18.30 7.58
N LEU A 118 -18.92 -17.21 6.90
CA LEU A 118 -18.36 -16.04 7.56
C LEU A 118 -19.36 -15.39 8.52
N GLU A 119 -20.65 -15.30 8.15
CA GLU A 119 -21.69 -14.74 9.02
C GLU A 119 -21.88 -15.57 10.31
N VAL A 120 -21.83 -16.90 10.21
CA VAL A 120 -21.84 -17.79 11.39
C VAL A 120 -20.63 -17.50 12.27
N LEU A 121 -19.46 -17.40 11.65
CA LEU A 121 -18.19 -17.13 12.34
C LEU A 121 -18.20 -15.78 13.07
N THR A 122 -18.73 -14.73 12.44
CA THR A 122 -18.87 -13.40 13.04
C THR A 122 -19.82 -13.42 14.24
N LYS A 123 -20.95 -14.14 14.14
CA LYS A 123 -21.89 -14.28 15.27
C LYS A 123 -21.29 -15.06 16.45
N GLU A 124 -20.47 -16.07 16.18
CA GLU A 124 -19.72 -16.80 17.23
C GLU A 124 -18.67 -15.91 17.90
N ASP A 125 -18.02 -15.02 17.14
CA ASP A 125 -17.02 -14.09 17.67
C ASP A 125 -17.65 -13.01 18.55
N GLU A 126 -18.75 -12.39 18.11
CA GLU A 126 -19.51 -11.40 18.88
C GLU A 126 -19.91 -11.92 20.28
N GLN A 127 -20.11 -13.24 20.41
CA GLN A 127 -20.44 -13.89 21.68
C GLN A 127 -19.21 -14.22 22.54
N SER A 128 -18.02 -14.38 21.94
CA SER A 128 -16.81 -14.82 22.64
C SER A 128 -15.82 -13.69 22.95
N GLY A 129 -15.74 -12.67 22.10
CA GLY A 129 -14.76 -11.59 22.17
C GLY A 129 -13.30 -12.02 21.94
N ASP A 130 -13.07 -13.26 21.47
CA ASP A 130 -11.74 -13.83 21.24
C ASP A 130 -11.27 -13.58 19.80
N HIS A 131 -10.68 -12.41 19.61
CA HIS A 131 -10.24 -11.96 18.29
C HIS A 131 -9.19 -12.90 17.64
N ALA A 132 -8.31 -13.51 18.45
CA ALA A 132 -7.28 -14.42 17.93
C ALA A 132 -7.90 -15.71 17.38
N ARG A 133 -8.93 -16.21 18.05
CA ARG A 133 -9.70 -17.36 17.58
C ARG A 133 -10.47 -17.04 16.30
N PHE A 134 -11.05 -15.84 16.20
CA PHE A 134 -11.73 -15.39 15.00
C PHE A 134 -10.78 -15.28 13.80
N GLU A 135 -9.60 -14.67 13.97
CA GLU A 135 -8.59 -14.61 12.91
C GLU A 135 -8.15 -15.99 12.43
N ALA A 136 -7.86 -16.91 13.36
CA ALA A 136 -7.45 -18.27 13.01
C ALA A 136 -8.53 -19.00 12.20
N LYS A 137 -9.78 -18.96 12.68
CA LYS A 137 -10.92 -19.58 11.97
C LYS A 137 -11.23 -18.89 10.64
N GLY A 138 -11.08 -17.57 10.56
CA GLY A 138 -11.26 -16.79 9.33
C GLY A 138 -10.22 -17.16 8.28
N LEU A 139 -8.96 -17.37 8.69
CA LEU A 139 -7.92 -17.90 7.83
C LEU A 139 -8.25 -19.31 7.33
N GLU A 140 -8.67 -20.22 8.21
CA GLU A 140 -9.11 -21.57 7.83
C GLU A 140 -10.24 -21.53 6.80
N LEU A 141 -11.25 -20.69 7.04
CA LEU A 141 -12.37 -20.49 6.12
C LEU A 141 -11.89 -20.00 4.76
N LEU A 142 -11.01 -18.98 4.72
CA LEU A 142 -10.48 -18.50 3.45
C LEU A 142 -9.66 -19.58 2.73
N CYS A 143 -8.87 -20.36 3.47
CA CYS A 143 -8.07 -21.47 2.93
C CYS A 143 -8.92 -22.62 2.39
N LYS A 144 -10.15 -22.81 2.90
CA LYS A 144 -11.12 -23.76 2.32
C LYS A 144 -11.42 -23.44 0.85
N PHE A 145 -11.51 -22.15 0.49
CA PHE A 145 -11.84 -21.68 -0.86
C PHE A 145 -10.61 -21.29 -1.69
N VAL A 146 -9.53 -20.87 -1.05
CA VAL A 146 -8.26 -20.48 -1.67
C VAL A 146 -7.10 -21.15 -0.91
N PRO A 147 -6.80 -22.44 -1.18
CA PRO A 147 -5.83 -23.22 -0.39
C PRO A 147 -4.43 -22.61 -0.36
N GLU A 148 -3.99 -22.02 -1.47
CA GLU A 148 -2.70 -21.31 -1.59
C GLU A 148 -2.60 -20.07 -0.69
N TYR A 149 -3.72 -19.56 -0.17
CA TYR A 149 -3.72 -18.37 0.69
C TYR A 149 -2.97 -18.59 1.99
N ARG A 150 -2.89 -19.83 2.50
CA ARG A 150 -2.12 -20.12 3.71
C ARG A 150 -0.65 -19.74 3.55
N ALA A 151 -0.03 -20.15 2.44
CA ALA A 151 1.38 -19.88 2.18
C ALA A 151 1.64 -18.37 2.00
N TYR A 152 0.73 -17.68 1.29
CA TYR A 152 0.75 -16.23 1.16
C TYR A 152 0.62 -15.52 2.51
N TYR A 153 -0.32 -15.94 3.35
CA TYR A 153 -0.58 -15.34 4.66
C TYR A 153 0.61 -15.49 5.61
N GLU A 154 1.25 -16.66 5.64
CA GLU A 154 2.45 -16.90 6.44
C GLU A 154 3.63 -16.02 6.01
N GLU A 155 3.82 -15.82 4.71
CA GLU A 155 4.85 -14.91 4.21
C GLU A 155 4.51 -13.44 4.49
N LEU A 156 3.25 -13.06 4.34
CA LEU A 156 2.75 -11.73 4.69
C LEU A 156 2.97 -11.42 6.19
N ARG A 157 2.70 -12.39 7.07
CA ARG A 157 2.91 -12.26 8.52
C ARG A 157 4.38 -12.04 8.88
N LYS A 158 5.32 -12.68 8.16
CA LYS A 158 6.77 -12.45 8.33
C LYS A 158 7.21 -11.06 7.89
N LEU A 159 6.56 -10.49 6.88
CA LEU A 159 6.81 -9.11 6.43
C LEU A 159 6.24 -8.07 7.42
N LEU A 160 5.24 -8.46 8.22
CA LEU A 160 4.52 -7.59 9.14
C LEU A 160 4.47 -8.16 10.57
N PRO A 161 5.64 -8.35 11.22
CA PRO A 161 5.73 -9.07 12.50
C PRO A 161 4.96 -8.41 13.65
N GLN A 162 4.59 -7.14 13.52
CA GLN A 162 3.80 -6.39 14.51
C GLN A 162 2.28 -6.68 14.52
N TYR A 163 1.81 -7.59 13.65
CA TYR A 163 0.44 -8.15 13.68
C TYR A 163 0.45 -9.63 14.09
N SER A 164 1.51 -10.07 14.77
CA SER A 164 1.65 -11.43 15.30
C SER A 164 1.21 -11.56 16.74
#